data_AF-A0A9D6QA73-F1
#
_entry.id   AF-A0A9D6QA73-F1
#
_cell.length_a   1.000
_cell.length_b   1.000
_cell.length_c   1.000
_cell.angle_alpha   90.00
_cell.angle_beta   90.00
_cell.angle_gamma   90.00
#
_symmetry.space_group_name_H-M   'P 1'
#
loop_
_entity.id
_entity.type
_entity.pdbx_description
1 polymer ?
#
loop_
_entity_poly.entity_id
_entity_poly.type
_entity_poly.pdbx_seq_one_letter_code
_entity_poly.pdbx_strand_id
1 'polypeptide(L)'
;MRSLLVLSLVAVAGLTVIELRPSAEETDEPELSKVSDSELRTFIGVYSAMQLDHDLQIEQAIEPYHLTVDEFRQLERRVQAEQRLVDKVRQALLAQANSRPALASGAVDTPIETPAPAPSPTPRPKRQR
;
A
#
# COMPACT_ATOMS: atom_id res chain seq x y z
N MET A 1 -22.27 28.42 56.37
CA MET A 1 -21.72 27.64 57.50
C MET A 1 -21.92 26.16 57.22
N ARG A 2 -20.91 25.35 57.60
CA ARG A 2 -20.76 23.88 57.48
C ARG A 2 -19.97 23.46 56.21
N SER A 3 -18.63 23.38 56.21
CA SER A 3 -17.74 22.40 56.88
C SER A 3 -18.13 20.96 56.48
N LEU A 4 -17.28 20.06 55.96
CA LEU A 4 -15.88 19.77 56.25
C LEU A 4 -15.22 18.91 55.15
N LEU A 5 -13.90 19.06 55.13
CA LEU A 5 -12.82 18.30 54.49
C LEU A 5 -12.78 16.83 54.94
N VAL A 6 -12.55 15.87 54.03
CA VAL A 6 -11.96 14.55 54.36
C VAL A 6 -10.95 14.12 53.30
N LEU A 7 -9.69 14.11 53.72
CA LEU A 7 -8.55 13.39 53.16
C LEU A 7 -8.73 11.86 53.33
N SER A 8 -8.41 11.06 52.32
CA SER A 8 -7.73 9.73 52.41
C SER A 8 -7.72 9.10 51.00
N LEU A 9 -6.62 8.94 50.27
CA LEU A 9 -5.34 8.25 50.51
C LEU A 9 -5.46 6.70 50.44
N VAL A 10 -4.99 6.19 49.29
CA VAL A 10 -4.27 4.92 49.05
C VAL A 10 -5.05 3.61 48.82
N ALA A 11 -5.05 3.24 47.53
CA ALA A 11 -4.58 2.01 46.90
C ALA A 11 -5.01 0.63 47.45
N VAL A 12 -5.65 -0.17 46.58
CA VAL A 12 -5.31 -1.59 46.40
C VAL A 12 -5.44 -1.94 44.91
N ALA A 13 -4.38 -2.55 44.40
CA ALA A 13 -4.20 -3.06 43.04
C ALA A 13 -5.16 -4.21 42.70
N GLY A 14 -5.38 -4.46 41.40
CA GLY A 14 -5.77 -5.80 40.95
C GLY A 14 -6.63 -5.86 39.70
N LEU A 15 -5.95 -5.95 38.56
CA LEU A 15 -6.25 -6.87 37.45
C LEU A 15 -7.47 -6.60 36.55
N THR A 16 -7.17 -6.67 35.24
CA THR A 16 -8.01 -6.93 34.06
C THR A 16 -8.47 -5.73 33.23
N VAL A 17 -8.39 -5.93 31.90
CA VAL A 17 -8.78 -5.06 30.77
C VAL A 17 -7.61 -4.23 30.21
N ILE A 18 -6.74 -4.83 29.39
CA ILE A 18 -6.85 -4.93 27.90
C ILE A 18 -6.41 -3.64 27.19
N GLU A 19 -5.38 -3.81 26.35
CA GLU A 19 -4.97 -2.97 25.20
C GLU A 19 -4.59 -1.51 25.43
N LEU A 20 -3.32 -1.29 25.81
CA LEU A 20 -2.58 -0.11 25.38
C LEU A 20 -1.45 -0.54 24.45
N ARG A 21 -1.67 -0.48 23.14
CA ARG A 21 -0.63 0.08 22.27
C ARG A 21 -0.83 1.60 22.32
N PRO A 22 0.04 2.35 23.00
CA PRO A 22 0.06 3.79 22.82
C PRO A 22 0.53 3.99 21.37
N SER A 23 -0.39 4.26 20.46
CA SER A 23 -0.03 4.87 19.18
C SER A 23 0.29 6.34 19.49
N ALA A 24 1.40 6.55 20.19
CA ALA A 24 2.05 7.82 20.31
C ALA A 24 2.74 8.08 18.98
N GLU A 25 2.11 8.92 18.16
CA GLU A 25 2.80 9.94 17.38
C GLU A 25 1.73 10.97 16.99
N GLU A 26 1.51 11.92 17.90
CA GLU A 26 1.16 13.29 17.52
C GLU A 26 2.26 13.78 16.58
N THR A 27 1.95 13.94 15.31
CA THR A 27 2.67 14.86 14.43
C THR A 27 1.63 15.47 13.51
N ASP A 28 0.84 16.36 14.10
CA ASP A 28 0.18 17.46 13.40
C ASP A 28 1.30 18.45 13.01
N GLU A 29 2.16 18.06 12.06
CA GLU A 29 2.94 19.01 11.28
C GLU A 29 2.06 19.39 10.09
N PRO A 30 1.49 20.61 10.03
CA PRO A 30 0.90 21.14 8.81
C PRO A 30 2.04 21.55 7.88
N GLU A 31 2.91 20.60 7.53
CA GLU A 31 3.66 20.67 6.29
C GLU A 31 2.58 20.69 5.23
N LEU A 32 2.35 21.87 4.64
CA LEU A 32 1.52 22.09 3.46
C LEU A 32 2.07 21.21 2.34
N SER A 33 1.81 19.90 2.43
CA SER A 33 2.12 18.93 1.42
C SER A 33 1.50 19.49 0.16
N LYS A 34 2.30 19.60 -0.90
CA LYS A 34 1.85 20.18 -2.17
C LYS A 34 0.67 19.39 -2.77
N VAL A 35 0.44 18.20 -2.22
CA VAL A 35 -0.69 17.32 -2.45
C VAL A 35 -1.51 17.24 -1.16
N SER A 36 -2.79 17.55 -1.25
CA SER A 36 -3.74 17.39 -0.14
C SER A 36 -4.04 15.91 0.13
N ASP A 37 -4.46 15.57 1.36
CA ASP A 37 -4.83 14.19 1.70
C ASP A 37 -5.94 13.61 0.81
N SER A 38 -6.87 14.45 0.35
CA SER A 38 -7.93 14.04 -0.55
C SER A 38 -7.40 13.67 -1.94
N GLU A 39 -6.46 14.44 -2.48
CA GLU A 39 -5.78 14.10 -3.73
C GLU A 39 -4.93 12.82 -3.58
N LEU A 40 -4.26 12.64 -2.44
CA LEU A 40 -3.49 11.43 -2.16
C LEU A 40 -4.39 10.19 -2.09
N ARG A 41 -5.58 10.31 -1.47
CA ARG A 41 -6.60 9.26 -1.46
C ARG A 41 -7.10 8.93 -2.87
N THR A 42 -7.33 9.93 -3.71
CA THR A 42 -7.69 9.71 -5.12
C THR A 42 -6.59 8.97 -5.86
N PHE A 43 -5.33 9.37 -5.70
CA PHE A 43 -4.17 8.69 -6.30
C PHE A 43 -4.10 7.21 -5.91
N ILE A 44 -4.24 6.93 -4.61
CA ILE A 44 -4.26 5.56 -4.09
C ILE A 44 -5.45 4.78 -4.66
N GLY A 45 -6.64 5.39 -4.73
CA GLY A 45 -7.85 4.76 -5.25
C GLY A 45 -7.72 4.33 -6.71
N VAL A 46 -7.21 5.22 -7.57
CA VAL A 46 -6.99 4.93 -8.99
C VAL A 46 -6.02 3.76 -9.17
N TYR A 47 -4.87 3.81 -8.50
CA TYR A 47 -3.88 2.73 -8.60
C TYR A 47 -4.36 1.42 -7.97
N SER A 48 -5.12 1.47 -6.87
CA SER A 48 -5.73 0.29 -6.25
C SER A 48 -6.77 -0.38 -7.16
N ALA A 49 -7.57 0.43 -7.87
CA ALA A 49 -8.54 -0.06 -8.85
C ALA A 49 -7.83 -0.77 -10.03
N MET A 50 -6.78 -0.16 -10.58
CA MET A 50 -5.98 -0.78 -11.66
C MET A 50 -5.17 -2.01 -11.20
N GLN A 51 -4.80 -2.07 -9.91
CA GLN A 51 -4.20 -3.29 -9.34
C GLN A 51 -5.23 -4.40 -9.15
N LEU A 52 -6.50 -4.07 -8.96
CA LEU A 52 -7.58 -5.05 -8.85
C LEU A 52 -8.00 -5.57 -10.23
N ASP A 53 -8.10 -4.66 -11.20
CA ASP A 53 -8.48 -4.95 -12.57
C ASP A 53 -7.36 -4.46 -13.51
N HIS A 54 -6.55 -5.39 -13.98
CA HIS A 54 -5.40 -5.10 -14.84
C HIS A 54 -5.79 -4.70 -16.27
N ASP A 55 -7.04 -4.91 -16.68
CA ASP A 55 -7.58 -4.44 -17.96
C ASP A 55 -8.14 -3.01 -17.86
N LEU A 56 -8.29 -2.47 -16.63
CA LEU A 56 -8.78 -1.12 -16.38
C LEU A 56 -7.76 -0.06 -16.79
N GLN A 57 -8.16 0.82 -17.70
CA GLN A 57 -7.35 1.95 -18.15
C GLN A 57 -7.43 3.13 -17.17
N ILE A 58 -6.41 4.00 -17.19
CA ILE A 58 -6.33 5.18 -16.31
C ILE A 58 -7.55 6.08 -16.52
N GLU A 59 -7.95 6.31 -17.77
CA GLU A 59 -9.12 7.09 -18.16
C GLU A 59 -10.40 6.62 -17.47
N GLN A 60 -10.56 5.31 -17.33
CA GLN A 60 -11.72 4.69 -16.70
C GLN A 60 -11.60 4.75 -15.17
N ALA A 61 -10.39 4.55 -14.64
CA ALA A 61 -10.14 4.57 -13.20
C ALA A 61 -10.30 5.97 -12.57
N ILE A 62 -10.11 7.04 -13.35
CA ILE A 62 -10.25 8.44 -12.89
C ILE A 62 -11.67 9.00 -13.05
N GLU A 63 -12.54 8.36 -13.85
CA GLU A 63 -13.91 8.80 -14.13
C GLU A 63 -14.74 9.06 -12.85
N PRO A 64 -14.70 8.20 -11.80
CA PRO A 64 -15.46 8.43 -10.57
C PRO A 64 -15.04 9.68 -9.78
N TYR A 65 -13.84 10.21 -10.08
CA TYR A 65 -13.27 11.36 -9.41
C TYR A 65 -13.42 12.65 -10.23
N HIS A 66 -14.07 12.59 -11.40
CA HIS A 66 -14.25 13.72 -12.31
C HIS A 66 -12.94 14.42 -12.68
N LEU A 67 -11.84 13.65 -12.78
CA LEU A 67 -10.53 14.15 -13.18
C LEU A 67 -10.25 13.83 -14.64
N THR A 68 -9.55 14.73 -15.31
CA THR A 68 -8.93 14.46 -16.61
C THR A 68 -7.61 13.71 -16.44
N VAL A 69 -7.17 13.04 -17.51
CA VAL A 69 -5.87 12.34 -17.51
C VAL A 69 -4.73 13.32 -17.21
N ASP A 70 -4.74 14.52 -17.79
CA ASP A 70 -3.71 15.53 -17.56
C ASP A 70 -3.63 15.99 -16.10
N GLU A 71 -4.78 16.19 -15.43
CA GLU A 71 -4.83 16.52 -14.00
C GLU A 71 -4.29 15.37 -13.15
N PHE A 72 -4.65 14.14 -13.48
CA PHE A 72 -4.11 12.96 -12.81
C PHE A 72 -2.59 12.84 -13.01
N ARG A 73 -2.08 13.10 -14.21
CA ARG A 73 -0.62 13.12 -14.48
C ARG A 73 0.09 14.23 -13.73
N GLN A 74 -0.54 15.39 -13.53
CA GLN A 74 0.00 16.46 -12.69
C GLN A 74 0.07 16.05 -11.22
N LEU A 75 -0.98 15.40 -10.72
CA LEU A 75 -1.00 14.82 -9.38
C LEU A 75 0.11 13.78 -9.22
N GLU A 76 0.26 12.88 -10.18
CA GLU A 76 1.32 11.87 -10.20
C GLU A 76 2.71 12.49 -10.07
N ARG A 77 3.02 13.52 -10.86
CA ARG A 77 4.30 14.22 -10.77
C ARG A 77 4.53 14.88 -9.41
N ARG A 78 3.49 15.45 -8.80
CA ARG A 78 3.60 16.05 -7.47
C ARG A 78 3.86 15.00 -6.39
N VAL A 79 3.15 13.87 -6.43
CA VAL A 79 3.37 12.74 -5.52
C VAL A 79 4.78 12.18 -5.69
N GLN A 80 5.24 11.97 -6.92
CA GLN A 80 6.58 11.43 -7.20
C GLN A 80 7.72 12.40 -6.84
N ALA A 81 7.46 13.70 -6.82
CA ALA A 81 8.46 14.70 -6.41
C ALA A 81 8.80 14.62 -4.92
N GLU A 82 7.93 14.04 -4.10
CA GLU A 82 8.09 13.94 -2.65
C GLU A 82 8.21 12.48 -2.20
N GLN A 83 9.43 12.06 -1.83
CA GLN A 83 9.70 10.68 -1.42
C GLN A 83 8.79 10.20 -0.27
N ARG A 84 8.49 11.09 0.69
CA ARG A 84 7.58 10.81 1.81
C ARG A 84 6.17 10.43 1.34
N LEU A 85 5.65 11.09 0.31
CA LEU A 85 4.33 10.78 -0.26
C LEU A 85 4.35 9.43 -0.99
N VAL A 86 5.41 9.15 -1.74
CA VAL A 86 5.60 7.85 -2.42
C VAL A 86 5.59 6.72 -1.40
N ASP A 87 6.31 6.87 -0.28
CA ASP A 87 6.36 5.85 0.77
C ASP A 87 4.99 5.66 1.45
N LYS A 88 4.25 6.75 1.71
CA LYS A 88 2.86 6.69 2.21
C LYS A 88 1.95 5.93 1.25
N VAL A 89 2.01 6.21 -0.05
CA VAL A 89 1.21 5.49 -1.07
C VAL A 89 1.57 4.00 -1.09
N ARG A 90 2.87 3.68 -1.07
CA ARG A 90 3.33 2.28 -1.03
C ARG A 90 2.76 1.55 0.19
N GLN A 91 2.86 2.15 1.37
CA GLN A 91 2.32 1.58 2.61
C GLN A 91 0.80 1.38 2.51
N ALA A 92 0.06 2.36 1.98
CA ALA A 92 -1.39 2.28 1.83
C ALA A 92 -1.81 1.16 0.86
N LEU A 93 -1.12 1.00 -0.27
CA LEU A 93 -1.39 -0.06 -1.25
C LEU A 93 -1.05 -1.44 -0.69
N LEU A 94 0.08 -1.58 0.00
CA LEU A 94 0.45 -2.83 0.69
C LEU A 94 -0.56 -3.20 1.78
N ALA A 95 -1.00 -2.23 2.59
CA ALA A 95 -2.02 -2.46 3.61
C ALA A 95 -3.33 -2.95 2.99
N GLN A 96 -3.79 -2.32 1.90
CA GLN A 96 -4.99 -2.75 1.18
C GLN A 96 -4.86 -4.16 0.60
N ALA A 97 -3.71 -4.48 0.01
CA ALA A 97 -3.45 -5.82 -0.51
C ALA A 97 -3.47 -6.88 0.61
N ASN A 98 -2.88 -6.59 1.77
CA ASN A 98 -2.83 -7.50 2.92
C ASN A 98 -4.19 -7.63 3.64
N SER A 99 -5.03 -6.60 3.61
CA SER A 99 -6.39 -6.66 4.16
C SER A 99 -7.38 -7.41 3.27
N ARG A 100 -6.99 -7.80 2.05
CA ARG A 100 -7.82 -8.67 1.20
C ARG A 100 -7.71 -10.12 1.70
N PRO A 101 -8.79 -10.74 2.21
CA PRO A 101 -8.77 -12.16 2.53
C PRO A 101 -8.44 -12.96 1.27
N ALA A 102 -7.54 -13.93 1.42
CA ALA A 102 -6.86 -14.69 0.38
C ALA A 102 -7.76 -15.56 -0.52
N LEU A 103 -8.74 -14.97 -1.22
CA LEU A 103 -9.46 -15.64 -2.31
C LEU A 103 -8.64 -15.68 -3.61
N ALA A 104 -7.41 -15.15 -3.59
CA ALA A 104 -6.44 -15.20 -4.69
C ALA A 104 -5.12 -15.90 -4.33
N SER A 105 -5.03 -16.63 -3.21
CA SER A 105 -3.95 -17.62 -3.00
C SER A 105 -4.26 -18.91 -3.76
N GLY A 106 -4.30 -18.77 -5.08
CA GLY A 106 -4.56 -19.84 -6.03
C GLY A 106 -3.67 -19.70 -7.27
N ALA A 107 -2.44 -19.22 -7.08
CA ALA A 107 -1.41 -19.21 -8.12
C ALA A 107 -0.22 -20.05 -7.66
N VAL A 108 -0.40 -21.37 -7.75
CA VAL A 108 0.62 -22.34 -8.17
C VAL A 108 2.08 -21.99 -7.85
N ASP A 109 2.56 -22.47 -6.71
CA ASP A 109 3.94 -22.97 -6.59
C ASP A 109 4.10 -24.13 -7.59
N THR A 110 4.34 -23.81 -8.85
CA THR A 110 5.01 -24.75 -9.75
C THR A 110 6.50 -24.48 -9.56
N PRO A 111 7.28 -25.38 -8.95
CA PRO A 111 8.72 -25.30 -9.08
C PRO A 111 9.02 -25.34 -10.58
N ILE A 112 9.59 -24.27 -11.11
CA ILE A 112 10.22 -24.27 -12.42
C ILE A 112 11.37 -25.28 -12.31
N GLU A 113 11.11 -26.53 -12.72
CA GLU A 113 12.17 -27.37 -13.24
C GLU A 113 12.79 -26.59 -14.40
N THR A 114 14.02 -26.16 -14.18
CA THR A 114 14.92 -25.69 -15.23
C THR A 114 14.96 -26.76 -16.32
N PRO A 115 14.48 -26.50 -17.56
CA PRO A 115 14.83 -27.38 -18.65
C PRO A 115 16.34 -27.23 -18.83
N ALA A 116 17.07 -28.29 -18.48
CA ALA A 116 18.48 -28.44 -18.78
C ALA A 116 18.73 -28.05 -20.25
N PRO A 117 19.78 -27.28 -20.57
CA PRO A 117 20.09 -26.95 -21.95
C PRO A 117 20.30 -28.26 -22.73
N ALA A 118 19.41 -28.53 -23.68
CA ALA A 118 19.53 -29.66 -24.59
C ALA A 118 20.90 -29.59 -25.29
N PRO A 119 21.64 -30.70 -25.43
CA PRO A 119 22.86 -30.72 -26.22
C PRO A 119 22.52 -30.33 -27.67
N SER A 120 23.18 -29.28 -28.16
CA SER A 120 23.03 -28.84 -29.55
C SER A 120 23.32 -30.01 -30.51
N PRO A 121 22.48 -30.26 -31.53
CA PRO A 121 22.84 -31.22 -32.56
C PRO A 121 23.98 -30.65 -33.40
N THR A 122 25.18 -31.21 -33.23
CA THR A 122 26.34 -30.96 -34.09
C THR A 122 25.98 -31.19 -35.56
N PRO A 123 26.16 -30.22 -36.47
CA PRO A 123 26.02 -30.46 -37.90
C PRO A 123 27.18 -31.36 -38.39
N ARG A 124 26.85 -32.58 -38.81
CA ARG A 124 27.78 -33.50 -39.49
C ARG A 124 28.14 -32.91 -40.87
N PRO A 125 29.41 -32.57 -41.15
CA PRO A 125 29.79 -32.12 -42.49
C PRO A 125 29.76 -33.29 -43.48
N LYS A 126 29.02 -33.11 -44.58
CA LYS A 126 29.11 -33.97 -45.77
C LYS A 126 30.52 -33.85 -46.34
N ARG A 127 31.36 -34.87 -46.14
CA ARG A 127 32.66 -34.95 -46.81
C ARG A 127 32.42 -35.54 -48.20
N GLN A 128 32.36 -34.68 -49.20
CA GLN A 128 32.53 -35.05 -50.61
C GLN A 128 33.97 -35.53 -50.81
N ARG A 129 34.12 -36.74 -51.34
CA ARG A 129 35.16 -37.13 -52.29
C ARG A 129 34.83 -38.48 -52.89
#